data_AF-A0A3C0GLT0-F1
#
_entry.id   AF-A0A3C0GLT0-F1
#
_cell.length_a   1.000
_cell.length_b   1.000
_cell.length_c   1.000
_cell.angle_alpha   90.00
_cell.angle_beta   90.00
_cell.angle_gamma   90.00
#
_symmetry.space_group_name_H-M   'P 1'
#
loop_
_entity.id
_entity.type
_entity.pdbx_description
1 polymer ?
#
loop_
_entity_poly.entity_id
_entity_poly.type
_entity_poly.pdbx_seq_one_letter_code
_entity_poly.pdbx_strand_id
1 'polypeptide(L)'
;MKIKQFTLLIVLAFVTSNLHAQFGKNCELRQVKINLINPGLEYEMALGANTTFDIKAGIQVALDPLLPDVYDELGVFPAVAAQYRYYYNFEKRQRNRRQIYGNSANYIAPAAAVFFPNPRTIANENVKGAFGYAGLVTGLQRSYDSGFNFSVDVGAGYYAGQFEG
;
A
#
# COMPACT_ATOMS: atom_id res chain seq x y z
N MET A 1 -29.35 9.86 21.67
CA MET A 1 -28.47 9.42 20.54
C MET A 1 -27.81 10.58 19.77
N LYS A 2 -28.43 11.76 19.63
CA LYS A 2 -27.91 12.88 18.80
C LYS A 2 -26.64 13.57 19.32
N ILE A 3 -26.44 13.64 20.64
CA ILE A 3 -25.28 14.33 21.24
C ILE A 3 -23.95 13.66 20.87
N LYS A 4 -23.88 12.32 20.87
CA LYS A 4 -22.68 11.56 20.48
C LYS A 4 -22.31 11.76 19.00
N GLN A 5 -23.31 11.89 18.12
CA GLN A 5 -23.09 12.15 16.70
C GLN A 5 -22.52 13.55 16.45
N PHE A 6 -22.96 14.54 17.24
CA PHE A 6 -22.45 15.91 17.18
C PHE A 6 -21.01 16.00 17.70
N THR A 7 -20.66 15.25 18.75
CA THR A 7 -19.28 15.18 19.24
C THR A 7 -18.34 14.54 18.22
N LEU A 8 -18.80 13.48 17.53
CA LEU A 8 -18.03 12.83 16.47
C LEU A 8 -17.74 13.78 15.30
N LEU A 9 -18.74 14.56 14.87
CA LEU A 9 -18.59 15.56 13.82
C LEU A 9 -17.60 16.67 14.18
N ILE A 10 -17.60 17.12 15.44
CA ILE A 10 -16.65 18.15 15.92
C ILE A 10 -15.22 17.60 15.92
N VAL A 11 -15.02 16.36 16.37
CA VAL A 11 -13.69 15.71 16.34
C VAL A 11 -13.21 15.56 14.89
N LEU A 12 -14.08 15.15 13.97
CA LEU A 12 -13.74 15.01 12.55
C LEU A 12 -13.34 16.37 11.93
N ALA A 13 -14.05 17.45 12.28
CA ALA A 13 -13.76 18.80 11.80
C ALA A 13 -12.43 19.38 12.34
N PHE A 14 -12.05 19.05 13.58
CA PHE A 14 -10.76 19.43 14.14
C PHE A 14 -9.58 18.66 13.53
N VAL A 15 -9.81 17.42 13.08
CA VAL A 15 -8.80 16.63 12.37
C VAL A 15 -8.55 17.19 10.97
N THR A 16 -9.58 17.65 10.28
CA THR A 16 -9.43 18.19 8.92
C THR A 16 -8.79 19.57 8.88
N SER A 17 -8.95 20.41 9.91
CA SER A 17 -8.34 21.75 9.96
C SER A 17 -6.81 21.75 10.11
N ASN A 18 -6.21 20.60 10.43
CA ASN A 18 -4.75 20.45 10.54
C ASN A 18 -4.11 19.88 9.24
N LEU A 19 -4.90 19.63 8.20
CA LEU A 19 -4.41 19.14 6.91
C LEU A 19 -3.85 20.30 6.07
N HIS A 20 -2.68 20.80 6.45
CA HIS A 20 -1.88 21.62 5.54
C HIS A 20 -1.20 20.71 4.52
N ALA A 21 -1.77 20.61 3.32
CA ALA A 21 -1.07 20.02 2.18
C ALA A 21 0.05 20.96 1.72
N GLN A 22 1.18 20.99 2.44
CA GLN A 22 2.39 21.64 1.96
C GLN A 22 3.00 20.75 0.87
N PHE A 23 2.71 21.06 -0.40
CA PHE A 23 3.48 20.49 -1.51
C PHE A 23 4.95 20.94 -1.35
N GLY A 24 5.89 19.99 -1.25
CA GLY A 24 7.22 20.30 -0.75
C GLY A 24 8.32 19.29 -1.08
N LYS A 25 9.54 19.78 -0.94
CA LYS A 25 10.80 19.42 -1.62
C LYS A 25 11.36 18.00 -1.40
N ASN A 26 10.84 17.20 -0.47
CA ASN A 26 11.49 15.92 -0.11
C ASN A 26 10.97 14.74 -0.95
N CYS A 27 9.69 14.73 -1.30
CA CYS A 27 9.10 13.69 -2.14
C CYS A 27 9.23 14.01 -3.62
N GLU A 28 9.50 12.98 -4.42
CA GLU A 28 9.40 13.04 -5.88
C GLU A 28 7.93 13.28 -6.28
N LEU A 29 7.71 14.24 -7.18
CA LEU A 29 6.35 14.62 -7.58
C LEU A 29 5.56 13.46 -8.17
N ARG A 30 6.19 12.71 -9.08
CA ARG A 30 5.59 11.57 -9.79
C ARG A 30 6.70 10.58 -10.15
N GLN A 31 6.46 9.29 -9.91
CA GLN A 31 7.36 8.21 -10.29
C GLN A 31 6.57 7.06 -10.88
N VAL A 32 7.08 6.53 -11.99
CA VAL A 32 6.60 5.27 -12.59
C VAL A 32 7.71 4.24 -12.40
N LYS A 33 7.36 3.07 -11.87
CA LYS A 33 8.31 1.98 -11.63
C LYS A 33 7.76 0.69 -12.24
N ILE A 34 8.68 -0.18 -12.66
CA ILE A 34 8.37 -1.53 -13.13
C ILE A 34 8.91 -2.49 -12.08
N ASN A 35 8.03 -3.30 -11.50
CA ASN A 35 8.41 -4.27 -10.49
C ASN A 35 8.83 -5.60 -11.14
N LEU A 36 9.99 -6.14 -10.73
CA LEU A 36 10.54 -7.38 -11.29
C LEU A 36 10.12 -8.63 -10.51
N ILE A 37 10.07 -8.56 -9.18
CA ILE A 37 9.72 -9.70 -8.31
C ILE A 37 8.22 -10.02 -8.38
N ASN A 38 7.40 -8.98 -8.32
CA ASN A 38 5.95 -9.03 -8.51
C ASN A 38 5.66 -8.27 -9.81
N PRO A 39 5.68 -8.94 -10.98
CA PRO A 39 5.60 -8.28 -12.28
C PRO A 39 4.41 -7.33 -12.36
N GLY A 40 4.68 -6.04 -12.54
CA GLY A 40 3.62 -5.04 -12.49
C GLY A 40 4.12 -3.61 -12.66
N LEU A 41 3.16 -2.71 -12.76
CA LEU A 41 3.38 -1.27 -12.80
C LEU A 41 3.10 -0.67 -11.43
N GLU A 42 3.97 0.24 -11.01
CA GLU A 42 3.81 1.03 -9.80
C GLU A 42 3.86 2.50 -10.15
N TYR A 43 2.87 3.25 -9.65
CA TYR A 43 2.77 4.68 -9.79
C TYR A 43 2.73 5.33 -8.41
N GLU A 44 3.70 6.19 -8.16
CA GLU A 44 3.83 6.90 -6.90
C GLU A 44 3.73 8.41 -7.15
N MET A 45 2.88 9.10 -6.39
CA MET A 45 2.70 10.56 -6.50
C MET A 45 2.84 11.24 -5.14
N ALA A 46 3.51 12.39 -5.09
CA ALA A 46 3.57 13.20 -3.87
C ALA A 46 2.19 13.84 -3.59
N LEU A 47 1.72 13.69 -2.35
CA LEU A 47 0.55 14.39 -1.82
C LEU A 47 0.93 15.53 -0.87
N GLY A 48 2.20 15.57 -0.46
CA GLY A 48 2.75 16.57 0.44
C GLY A 48 4.26 16.41 0.57
N ALA A 49 4.90 17.21 1.42
CA ALA A 49 6.36 17.23 1.56
C ALA A 49 6.94 15.88 2.01
N ASN A 50 6.22 15.13 2.84
CA ASN A 50 6.66 13.85 3.41
C ASN A 50 5.66 12.72 3.16
N THR A 51 4.71 12.91 2.24
CA THR A 51 3.61 11.96 2.01
C THR A 51 3.45 11.66 0.54
N THR A 52 3.33 10.37 0.20
CA THR A 52 3.05 9.92 -1.15
C THR A 52 1.86 8.97 -1.18
N PHE A 53 1.21 8.89 -2.33
CA PHE A 53 0.24 7.87 -2.63
C PHE A 53 0.81 6.96 -3.70
N ASP A 54 0.84 5.67 -3.37
CA ASP A 54 1.47 4.63 -4.16
C ASP A 54 0.40 3.63 -4.61
N ILE A 55 0.31 3.38 -5.91
CA ILE A 55 -0.60 2.40 -6.51
C ILE A 55 0.23 1.39 -7.28
N LYS A 56 -0.03 0.10 -7.05
CA LYS A 56 0.61 -1.02 -7.74
C LYS A 56 -0.45 -1.88 -8.41
N ALA A 57 -0.26 -2.18 -9.68
CA ALA A 57 -1.12 -3.10 -10.42
C ALA A 57 -0.26 -4.13 -11.14
N GLY A 58 -0.55 -5.40 -10.95
CA GLY A 58 0.23 -6.48 -11.56
C GLY A 58 -0.02 -7.82 -10.91
N ILE A 59 0.91 -8.74 -11.14
CA ILE A 59 0.91 -10.06 -10.56
C ILE A 59 1.58 -9.98 -9.19
N GLN A 60 0.88 -10.44 -8.15
CA GLN A 60 1.41 -10.52 -6.80
C GLN A 60 1.35 -11.96 -6.30
N VAL A 61 2.42 -12.38 -5.63
CA VAL A 61 2.45 -13.62 -4.87
C VAL A 61 1.89 -13.34 -3.48
N ALA A 62 0.86 -14.09 -3.09
CA ALA A 62 0.26 -13.99 -1.76
C ALA A 62 -0.07 -15.40 -1.24
N LEU A 63 -0.07 -15.55 0.09
CA LEU A 63 -0.68 -16.72 0.71
C LEU A 63 -2.18 -16.68 0.40
N ASP A 64 -2.73 -17.79 -0.07
CA ASP A 64 -4.15 -17.88 -0.39
C ASP A 64 -4.95 -18.19 0.88
N PRO A 65 -5.71 -17.23 1.45
CA PRO A 65 -6.51 -17.48 2.63
C PRO A 65 -7.70 -18.43 2.35
N LEU A 66 -7.94 -18.81 1.08
CA LEU A 66 -8.99 -19.73 0.67
C LEU A 66 -8.61 -21.21 0.88
N LEU A 67 -7.36 -21.51 1.22
CA LEU A 67 -6.90 -22.88 1.42
C LEU A 67 -6.88 -23.27 2.91
N PRO A 68 -7.20 -24.53 3.25
CA PRO A 68 -7.18 -25.02 4.63
C PRO A 68 -5.80 -24.89 5.30
N ASP A 69 -4.75 -25.00 4.49
CA ASP A 69 -3.37 -24.79 4.90
C ASP A 69 -2.78 -23.56 4.20
N VAL A 70 -3.01 -22.40 4.81
CA VAL A 70 -2.58 -21.09 4.30
C VAL A 70 -1.06 -20.99 4.15
N TYR A 71 -0.29 -21.84 4.85
CA TYR A 71 1.17 -21.83 4.82
C TYR A 71 1.78 -22.73 3.74
N ASP A 72 0.99 -23.64 3.17
CA ASP A 72 1.49 -24.65 2.23
C ASP A 72 1.40 -24.25 0.76
N GLU A 73 0.55 -23.28 0.39
CA GLU A 73 0.36 -22.91 -1.03
C GLU A 73 0.50 -21.40 -1.28
N LEU A 74 1.51 -21.05 -2.08
CA LEU A 74 1.69 -19.71 -2.63
C LEU A 74 0.84 -19.56 -3.89
N GLY A 75 -0.14 -18.65 -3.84
CA GLY A 75 -0.95 -18.29 -4.99
C GLY A 75 -0.37 -17.12 -5.77
N VAL A 76 -0.52 -17.17 -7.09
CA VAL A 76 -0.16 -16.08 -7.99
C VAL A 76 -1.44 -15.43 -8.50
N PHE A 77 -1.67 -14.18 -8.11
CA PHE A 77 -2.92 -13.49 -8.39
C PHE A 77 -2.66 -12.13 -9.06
N PRO A 78 -3.41 -11.80 -10.12
CA PRO A 78 -3.58 -10.41 -10.51
C PRO A 78 -4.11 -9.61 -9.32
N ALA A 79 -3.48 -8.48 -9.01
CA ALA A 79 -3.80 -7.69 -7.85
C ALA A 79 -3.61 -6.19 -8.12
N VAL A 80 -4.43 -5.39 -7.44
CA VAL A 80 -4.26 -3.95 -7.33
C VAL A 80 -4.08 -3.62 -5.86
N ALA A 81 -2.98 -2.95 -5.54
CA ALA A 81 -2.65 -2.49 -4.19
C ALA A 81 -2.48 -0.97 -4.17
N ALA A 82 -2.84 -0.35 -3.05
CA ALA A 82 -2.64 1.07 -2.81
C ALA A 82 -2.10 1.29 -1.39
N GLN A 83 -1.19 2.25 -1.25
CA GLN A 83 -0.62 2.67 0.03
C GLN A 83 -0.57 4.19 0.13
N TYR A 84 -0.93 4.73 1.29
CA TYR A 84 -0.66 6.13 1.62
C TYR A 84 0.59 6.18 2.51
N ARG A 85 1.74 6.57 1.97
CA ARG A 85 3.02 6.52 2.70
C ARG A 85 3.31 7.84 3.38
N TYR A 86 3.61 7.81 4.68
CA TYR A 86 4.19 8.92 5.43
C TYR A 86 5.65 8.62 5.76
N TYR A 87 6.57 9.41 5.22
CA TYR A 87 8.01 9.28 5.41
C TYR A 87 8.49 10.08 6.62
N TYR A 88 8.94 9.38 7.65
CA TYR A 88 9.28 9.99 8.93
C TYR A 88 10.78 10.33 9.07
N ASN A 89 11.64 9.96 8.12
CA ASN A 89 13.10 10.07 8.29
C ASN A 89 13.86 10.82 7.18
N PHE A 90 13.19 11.57 6.30
CA PHE A 90 13.87 12.36 5.25
C PHE A 90 14.92 13.31 5.82
N GLU A 91 14.56 14.12 6.82
CA GLU A 91 15.50 15.09 7.42
C GLU A 91 16.71 14.41 8.06
N LYS A 92 16.48 13.31 8.79
CA LYS A 92 17.56 12.53 9.42
C LYS A 92 18.54 12.01 8.36
N ARG A 93 18.04 11.60 7.19
CA ARG A 93 18.88 11.17 6.07
C ARG A 93 19.67 12.33 5.47
N GLN A 94 19.02 13.46 5.20
CA GLN A 94 19.68 14.66 4.67
C GLN A 94 20.79 15.15 5.61
N ARG A 95 20.55 15.24 6.92
CA ARG A 95 21.57 15.59 7.92
C ARG A 95 22.76 14.64 7.92
N ASN A 96 22.52 13.36 7.68
CA ASN A 96 23.55 12.34 7.57
C ASN A 96 24.17 12.22 6.16
N ARG A 97 23.93 13.21 5.29
CA ARG A 97 24.38 13.23 3.88
C ARG A 97 23.99 11.96 3.10
N ARG A 98 22.84 11.37 3.45
CA ARG A 98 22.27 10.21 2.77
C ARG A 98 21.27 10.67 1.73
N GLN A 99 21.29 10.00 0.58
CA GLN A 99 20.36 10.24 -0.53
C GLN A 99 18.90 10.02 -0.13
N ILE A 100 18.04 10.94 -0.58
CA ILE A 100 16.58 10.88 -0.48
C ILE A 100 15.89 10.76 -1.84
N TYR A 101 16.65 10.82 -2.94
CA TYR A 101 16.17 10.64 -4.31
C TYR A 101 15.29 9.40 -4.45
N GLY A 102 14.23 9.51 -5.25
CA GLY A 102 13.29 8.42 -5.47
C GLY A 102 12.59 7.95 -4.20
N ASN A 103 12.27 8.91 -3.32
CA ASN A 103 11.65 8.69 -2.01
C ASN A 103 12.44 7.70 -1.15
N SER A 104 13.77 7.82 -1.15
CA SER A 104 14.68 6.96 -0.39
C SER A 104 14.60 7.24 1.11
N ALA A 105 13.59 6.69 1.77
CA ALA A 105 13.31 6.91 3.19
C ALA A 105 12.59 5.70 3.81
N ASN A 106 12.30 5.79 5.09
CA ASN A 106 11.43 4.84 5.78
C ASN A 106 10.07 5.49 5.98
N TYR A 107 9.02 4.67 5.91
CA TYR A 107 7.65 5.14 6.00
C TYR A 107 6.78 4.22 6.85
N ILE A 108 5.65 4.76 7.26
CA ILE A 108 4.48 4.02 7.73
C ILE A 108 3.34 4.32 6.76
N ALA A 109 2.49 3.33 6.50
CA ALA A 109 1.40 3.47 5.55
C ALA A 109 0.20 2.61 5.93
N PRO A 110 -1.04 3.13 5.90
CA PRO A 110 -2.18 2.29 5.61
C PRO A 110 -2.06 1.74 4.19
N ALA A 111 -2.30 0.43 4.07
CA ALA A 111 -2.19 -0.34 2.85
C ALA A 111 -3.48 -1.11 2.62
N ALA A 112 -3.93 -1.17 1.37
CA ALA A 112 -5.02 -2.02 0.96
C ALA A 112 -4.69 -2.69 -0.38
N ALA A 113 -5.15 -3.92 -0.57
CA ALA A 113 -5.06 -4.58 -1.87
C ALA A 113 -6.29 -5.42 -2.16
N VAL A 114 -6.57 -5.62 -3.44
CA VAL A 114 -7.60 -6.51 -3.96
C VAL A 114 -6.93 -7.47 -4.93
N PHE A 115 -7.22 -8.76 -4.75
CA PHE A 115 -6.75 -9.87 -5.56
C PHE A 115 -7.90 -10.43 -6.39
N PHE A 116 -7.59 -10.77 -7.64
CA PHE A 116 -8.53 -11.27 -8.64
C PHE A 116 -8.14 -12.70 -9.04
N PRO A 117 -8.61 -13.73 -8.31
CA PRO A 117 -8.28 -15.10 -8.65
C PRO A 117 -9.01 -15.56 -9.94
N ASN A 118 -8.31 -16.32 -10.80
CA ASN A 118 -8.90 -16.88 -12.03
C ASN A 118 -10.07 -17.82 -11.70
N PRO A 119 -11.24 -17.75 -12.37
CA PRO A 119 -12.37 -18.63 -12.11
C PRO A 119 -11.95 -20.12 -12.16
N ARG A 120 -12.37 -20.91 -11.16
CA ARG A 120 -12.23 -22.38 -11.16
C ARG A 120 -13.64 -22.97 -11.02
N THR A 121 -13.91 -24.04 -11.76
CA THR A 121 -15.19 -24.75 -11.70
C THR A 121 -15.13 -25.78 -10.58
N ILE A 122 -16.05 -25.72 -9.62
CA ILE A 122 -16.30 -26.79 -8.63
C ILE A 122 -17.78 -27.17 -8.77
N ALA A 123 -18.06 -28.46 -8.95
CA ALA A 123 -19.43 -29.00 -8.98
C ALA A 123 -20.42 -28.29 -9.94
N ASN A 124 -19.96 -27.86 -11.12
CA ASN A 124 -20.78 -27.18 -12.14
C ASN A 124 -21.26 -25.76 -11.75
N GLU A 125 -20.71 -25.19 -10.67
CA GLU A 125 -20.89 -23.79 -10.30
C GLU A 125 -19.58 -23.00 -10.47
N ASN A 126 -19.69 -21.79 -11.03
CA ASN A 126 -18.57 -20.86 -11.17
C ASN A 126 -18.50 -20.02 -9.90
N VAL A 127 -17.58 -20.35 -8.99
CA VAL A 127 -17.37 -19.53 -7.79
C VAL A 127 -15.93 -19.05 -7.80
N LYS A 128 -15.72 -17.72 -7.82
CA LYS A 128 -14.53 -17.02 -7.29
C LYS A 128 -14.84 -15.53 -7.03
N GLY A 129 -15.08 -15.20 -5.77
CA GLY A 129 -15.14 -13.81 -5.31
C GLY A 129 -13.74 -13.19 -5.25
N ALA A 130 -13.63 -11.90 -5.57
CA ALA A 130 -12.43 -11.14 -5.25
C ALA A 130 -12.25 -11.08 -3.73
N PHE A 131 -11.01 -11.19 -3.27
CA PHE A 131 -10.65 -10.98 -1.87
C PHE A 131 -9.63 -9.85 -1.78
N GLY A 132 -9.53 -9.23 -0.62
CA GLY A 132 -8.60 -8.15 -0.38
C GLY A 132 -8.10 -8.13 1.05
N TYR A 133 -7.16 -7.24 1.31
CA TYR A 133 -6.78 -6.88 2.67
C TYR A 133 -6.79 -5.38 2.86
N ALA A 134 -6.93 -4.97 4.11
CA ALA A 134 -6.63 -3.63 4.58
C ALA A 134 -5.78 -3.73 5.85
N GLY A 135 -4.76 -2.89 5.98
CA GLY A 135 -3.78 -3.01 7.05
C GLY A 135 -2.91 -1.78 7.23
N LEU A 136 -1.97 -1.90 8.16
CA LEU A 136 -0.91 -0.92 8.40
C LEU A 136 0.44 -1.59 8.19
N VAL A 137 1.29 -0.95 7.41
CA VAL A 137 2.65 -1.40 7.12
C VAL A 137 3.67 -0.34 7.52
N THR A 138 4.83 -0.78 7.95
CA THR A 138 6.05 0.03 7.97
C THR A 138 6.98 -0.52 6.91
N GLY A 139 7.66 0.39 6.21
CA GLY A 139 8.51 0.00 5.11
C GLY A 139 9.76 0.84 4.99
N LEU A 140 10.66 0.34 4.16
CA LEU A 140 11.85 1.07 3.73
C LEU A 140 11.91 1.05 2.19
N GLN A 141 12.14 2.21 1.60
CA GLN A 141 12.34 2.37 0.16
C GLN A 141 13.71 2.97 -0.10
N ARG A 142 14.41 2.45 -1.11
CA ARG A 142 15.72 2.93 -1.54
C ARG A 142 15.76 2.97 -3.06
N SER A 143 16.20 4.10 -3.59
CA SER A 143 16.45 4.33 -5.00
C SER A 143 17.90 4.74 -5.20
N TYR A 144 18.51 4.22 -6.26
CA TYR A 144 19.87 4.52 -6.67
C TYR A 144 19.87 5.27 -8.01
N ASP A 145 20.96 5.97 -8.30
CA ASP A 145 21.10 6.76 -9.52
C ASP A 145 21.10 5.91 -10.81
N SER A 146 21.29 4.60 -10.68
CA SER A 146 21.15 3.63 -11.78
C SER A 146 19.69 3.40 -12.21
N GLY A 147 18.71 3.98 -11.50
CA GLY A 147 17.28 3.71 -11.70
C GLY A 147 16.78 2.47 -10.96
N PHE A 148 17.66 1.72 -10.28
CA PHE A 148 17.26 0.61 -9.43
C PHE A 148 16.55 1.12 -8.16
N ASN A 149 15.35 0.62 -7.91
CA ASN A 149 14.58 0.88 -6.70
C ASN A 149 14.22 -0.46 -6.05
N PHE A 150 14.38 -0.53 -4.73
CA PHE A 150 13.82 -1.63 -3.94
C PHE A 150 13.05 -1.09 -2.74
N SER A 151 11.99 -1.80 -2.40
CA SER A 151 11.18 -1.53 -1.22
C SER A 151 10.89 -2.83 -0.47
N VAL A 152 10.81 -2.72 0.85
CA VAL A 152 10.42 -3.82 1.73
C VAL A 152 9.37 -3.30 2.70
N ASP A 153 8.24 -3.98 2.76
CA ASP A 153 7.10 -3.68 3.62
C ASP A 153 6.89 -4.81 4.63
N VAL A 154 6.65 -4.44 5.89
CA VAL A 154 6.28 -5.36 6.97
C VAL A 154 5.12 -4.75 7.74
N GLY A 155 4.08 -5.52 8.01
CA GLY A 155 2.92 -4.99 8.71
C GLY A 155 1.89 -6.04 9.07
N ALA A 156 0.76 -5.55 9.57
CA ALA A 156 -0.41 -6.36 9.90
C ALA A 156 -1.57 -5.93 9.00
N GLY A 157 -2.26 -6.91 8.43
CA GLY A 157 -3.43 -6.71 7.58
C GLY A 157 -4.55 -7.65 7.95
N TYR A 158 -5.78 -7.16 7.80
CA TYR A 158 -7.00 -7.95 7.91
C TYR A 158 -7.47 -8.30 6.50
N TYR A 159 -7.67 -9.60 6.25
CA TYR A 159 -8.15 -10.12 4.97
C TYR A 159 -9.69 -10.24 4.99
N ALA A 160 -10.33 -9.77 3.93
CA ALA A 160 -11.78 -9.84 3.74
C ALA A 160 -12.10 -10.09 2.26
N GLY A 161 -13.11 -10.90 1.98
CA GLY A 161 -13.53 -11.21 0.61
C GLY A 161 -14.88 -11.93 0.59
N GLN A 162 -15.49 -12.03 -0.58
CA GLN A 162 -16.62 -12.95 -0.77
C GLN A 162 -16.10 -14.38 -0.76
N PHE A 163 -16.11 -14.97 0.43
CA PHE A 163 -15.97 -16.40 0.65
C PHE A 163 -17.34 -17.04 0.38
N GLU A 164 -17.69 -17.23 -0.89
CA GLU A 164 -18.74 -18.19 -1.20
C GLU A 164 -18.05 -19.57 -1.18
N GLY A 165 -18.21 -20.26 -0.05
CA GLY A 165 -17.92 -21.68 0.06
C GLY A 165 -19.06 -22.50 -0.51
#